data_AF-A0A7C3VA99-F1
#
_entry.id   AF-A0A7C3VA99-F1
#
_cell.length_a   1.000
_cell.length_b   1.000
_cell.length_c   1.000
_cell.angle_alpha   90.00
_cell.angle_beta   90.00
_cell.angle_gamma   90.00
#
_symmetry.space_group_name_H-M   'P 1'
#
loop_
_entity.id
_entity.type
_entity.pdbx_description
1 polymer ?
#
loop_
_entity_poly.entity_id
_entity_poly.type
_entity_poly.pdbx_seq_one_letter_code
_entity_poly.pdbx_strand_id
1 'polypeptide(L)'
;MKFNINKYFRVLFIIFSFIIFYPFIFSQTKEQDEFIKKINLEIEKIKSNINIKSPVNDYLKIAHLYAQIDEFDNSINYIYRALAIEPQNSRAYYILAMVYEKKKDYKNAIDSWQKCFQYSNNKEIKEIAQKHIDYLSQMK
;
A
#
# COMPACT_ATOMS: atom_id res chain seq x y z
N MET A 1 -1.25 52.31 -24.84
CA MET A 1 -0.77 51.14 -24.07
C MET A 1 -1.99 50.41 -23.49
N LYS A 2 -2.50 49.36 -24.14
CA LYS A 2 -3.73 48.66 -23.68
C LYS A 2 -3.36 47.72 -22.53
N PHE A 3 -3.80 48.04 -21.31
CA PHE A 3 -3.63 47.17 -20.14
C PHE A 3 -4.45 45.89 -20.33
N ASN A 4 -3.77 44.74 -20.32
CA ASN A 4 -4.41 43.44 -20.52
C ASN A 4 -4.98 42.91 -19.19
N ILE A 5 -6.17 43.39 -18.84
CA ILE A 5 -6.92 43.11 -17.60
C ILE A 5 -7.08 41.59 -17.35
N ASN A 6 -7.19 40.79 -18.40
CA ASN A 6 -7.28 39.33 -18.31
C ASN A 6 -6.06 38.67 -17.67
N LYS A 7 -4.86 39.28 -17.78
CA LYS A 7 -3.63 38.75 -17.16
C LYS A 7 -3.67 38.91 -15.64
N TYR A 8 -4.18 40.03 -15.14
CA TYR A 8 -4.27 40.32 -13.70
C TYR A 8 -5.34 39.46 -13.02
N PHE A 9 -6.50 39.28 -13.65
CA PHE A 9 -7.55 38.41 -13.13
C PHE A 9 -7.09 36.96 -12.99
N ARG A 10 -6.31 36.43 -13.96
CA ARG A 10 -5.73 35.09 -13.85
C ARG A 10 -4.76 34.95 -12.68
N VAL A 11 -3.88 35.94 -12.47
CA VAL A 11 -2.92 35.91 -11.36
C VAL A 11 -3.62 36.00 -10.00
N LEU A 12 -4.62 36.87 -9.87
CA LEU A 12 -5.40 37.02 -8.64
C LEU A 12 -6.19 35.74 -8.33
N PHE A 13 -6.79 35.10 -9.34
CA PHE A 13 -7.49 33.83 -9.19
C PHE A 13 -6.56 32.70 -8.73
N ILE A 14 -5.33 32.62 -9.27
CA ILE A 14 -4.32 31.64 -8.81
C ILE A 14 -3.96 31.90 -7.35
N ILE A 15 -3.62 33.14 -6.97
CA ILE A 15 -3.29 33.49 -5.57
C ILE A 15 -4.45 33.18 -4.62
N PHE A 16 -5.68 33.49 -5.02
CA PHE A 16 -6.87 33.22 -4.21
C PHE A 16 -7.13 31.72 -4.07
N SER A 17 -6.91 30.94 -5.14
CA SER A 17 -6.99 29.48 -5.08
C SER A 17 -5.92 28.90 -4.15
N PHE A 18 -4.69 29.41 -4.17
CA PHE A 18 -3.65 28.99 -3.23
C PHE A 18 -4.02 29.31 -1.78
N ILE A 19 -4.58 30.47 -1.48
CA ILE A 19 -4.98 30.84 -0.10
C ILE A 19 -6.09 29.93 0.44
N ILE A 20 -7.00 29.46 -0.40
CA ILE A 20 -8.10 28.57 0.02
C ILE A 20 -7.62 27.11 0.09
N PHE A 21 -6.86 26.64 -0.91
CA PHE A 21 -6.40 25.25 -0.96
C PHE A 21 -5.21 24.99 -0.01
N TYR A 22 -4.35 25.97 0.26
CA TYR A 22 -3.15 25.77 1.07
C TYR A 22 -3.46 25.35 2.52
N PRO A 23 -4.36 26.01 3.27
CA PRO A 23 -4.74 25.56 4.61
C PRO A 23 -5.35 24.15 4.62
N PHE A 24 -6.13 23.80 3.60
CA PHE A 24 -6.77 22.49 3.47
C PHE A 24 -5.78 21.37 3.13
N ILE A 25 -4.86 21.61 2.19
CA ILE A 25 -3.77 20.68 1.87
C ILE A 25 -2.83 20.55 3.08
N PHE A 26 -2.54 21.65 3.77
CA PHE A 26 -1.72 21.65 4.97
C PHE A 26 -2.37 20.89 6.14
N SER A 27 -3.70 20.98 6.32
CA SER A 27 -4.39 20.18 7.33
C SER A 27 -4.40 18.69 6.97
N GLN A 28 -4.64 18.34 5.71
CA GLN A 28 -4.62 16.94 5.24
C GLN A 28 -3.24 16.30 5.39
N THR A 29 -2.18 17.01 5.01
CA THR A 29 -0.79 16.52 5.18
C THR A 29 -0.43 16.29 6.64
N LYS A 30 -0.84 17.19 7.55
CA LYS A 30 -0.60 17.03 8.99
C LYS A 30 -1.30 15.79 9.58
N GLU A 31 -2.55 15.54 9.19
CA GLU A 31 -3.27 14.33 9.63
C GLU A 31 -2.61 13.05 9.08
N GLN A 32 -2.14 13.09 7.83
CA GLN A 32 -1.44 11.98 7.19
C GLN A 32 -0.09 11.68 7.87
N ASP A 33 0.66 12.71 8.26
CA ASP A 33 1.93 12.58 8.99
C ASP A 33 1.74 11.96 10.39
N GLU A 34 0.69 12.37 11.11
CA GLU A 34 0.37 11.81 12.43
C GLU A 34 -0.05 10.34 12.32
N PHE A 35 -0.83 9.99 11.29
CA PHE A 35 -1.17 8.61 10.98
C PHE A 35 0.06 7.76 10.69
N ILE A 36 0.96 8.22 9.81
CA ILE A 36 2.22 7.53 9.49
C ILE A 36 3.07 7.34 10.75
N LYS A 37 3.17 8.37 11.60
CA LYS A 37 3.90 8.31 12.86
C LYS A 37 3.33 7.24 13.79
N LYS A 38 2.00 7.12 13.90
CA LYS A 38 1.34 6.10 14.70
C LYS A 38 1.63 4.70 14.17
N ILE A 39 1.53 4.50 12.86
CA ILE A 39 1.83 3.22 12.19
C ILE A 39 3.30 2.82 12.44
N ASN A 40 4.24 3.75 12.29
CA ASN A 40 5.65 3.50 12.55
C ASN A 40 5.92 3.11 14.01
N LEU A 41 5.25 3.76 14.96
CA LEU A 41 5.35 3.39 16.37
C LEU A 41 4.82 1.97 16.63
N GLU A 42 3.71 1.58 15.99
CA GLU A 42 3.19 0.21 16.08
C GLU A 42 4.15 -0.81 15.48
N ILE A 43 4.76 -0.50 14.33
CA ILE A 43 5.78 -1.35 13.72
C ILE A 43 6.96 -1.56 14.67
N GLU A 44 7.47 -0.50 15.31
CA GLU A 44 8.58 -0.62 16.26
C GLU A 44 8.20 -1.46 17.49
N LYS A 45 6.97 -1.32 18.01
CA LYS A 45 6.46 -2.17 19.09
C LYS A 45 6.37 -3.64 18.69
N ILE A 46 5.98 -3.94 17.45
CA ILE A 46 5.96 -5.32 16.96
C ILE A 46 7.40 -5.82 16.85
N LYS A 47 8.31 -5.05 16.24
CA LYS A 47 9.73 -5.41 16.10
C LYS A 47 10.41 -5.73 17.43
N SER A 48 10.17 -4.91 18.46
CA SER A 48 10.77 -5.11 19.79
C SER A 48 10.28 -6.37 20.49
N ASN A 49 9.10 -6.88 20.11
CA ASN A 49 8.44 -8.04 20.72
C ASN A 49 8.31 -9.22 19.75
N ILE A 50 9.06 -9.23 18.63
CA ILE A 50 8.99 -10.30 17.64
C ILE A 50 9.12 -11.62 18.37
N ASN A 51 8.03 -12.39 18.35
CA ASN A 51 8.01 -13.66 19.02
C ASN A 51 8.78 -14.66 18.17
N ILE A 52 9.92 -15.12 18.67
CA ILE A 52 10.77 -16.13 18.01
C ILE A 52 9.95 -17.39 17.64
N LYS A 53 8.85 -17.67 18.37
CA LYS A 53 7.96 -18.80 18.09
C LYS A 53 6.99 -18.59 16.93
N SER A 54 6.70 -17.35 16.50
CA SER A 54 5.81 -17.07 15.36
C SER A 54 6.21 -15.80 14.59
N PRO A 55 7.45 -15.72 14.07
CA PRO A 55 7.96 -14.54 13.37
C PRO A 55 7.21 -14.27 12.07
N VAL A 56 6.64 -15.30 11.43
CA VAL A 56 5.89 -15.18 10.17
C VAL A 56 4.69 -14.25 10.33
N ASN A 57 3.86 -14.45 11.34
CA ASN A 57 2.68 -13.63 11.57
C ASN A 57 3.05 -12.18 11.87
N ASP A 58 4.11 -11.94 12.64
CA ASP A 58 4.57 -10.60 12.96
C ASP A 58 5.16 -9.88 11.74
N TYR A 59 5.92 -10.59 10.89
CA TYR A 59 6.37 -10.05 9.60
C TYR A 59 5.20 -9.70 8.69
N LEU A 60 4.16 -10.53 8.60
CA LEU A 60 2.98 -10.23 7.80
C LEU A 60 2.17 -9.03 8.35
N LYS A 61 2.11 -8.86 9.67
CA LYS A 61 1.51 -7.65 10.29
C LYS A 61 2.31 -6.40 9.93
N ILE A 62 3.64 -6.45 10.09
CA ILE A 62 4.52 -5.32 9.73
C ILE A 62 4.37 -4.98 8.24
N ALA A 63 4.33 -5.99 7.37
CA ALA A 63 4.12 -5.79 5.95
C ALA A 63 2.79 -5.09 5.65
N HIS A 64 1.70 -5.53 6.29
CA HIS A 64 0.40 -4.88 6.15
C HIS A 64 0.43 -3.41 6.58
N LEU A 65 1.10 -3.10 7.69
CA LEU A 65 1.24 -1.73 8.19
C LEU A 65 2.03 -0.86 7.21
N TYR A 66 3.15 -1.35 6.66
CA TYR A 66 3.88 -0.64 5.61
C TYR A 66 3.03 -0.42 4.36
N ALA A 67 2.21 -1.40 3.96
CA ALA A 67 1.31 -1.26 2.81
C ALA A 67 0.18 -0.22 3.03
N GLN A 68 -0.19 0.08 4.27
CA GLN A 68 -1.19 1.12 4.59
C GLN A 68 -0.66 2.54 4.44
N ILE A 69 0.65 2.72 4.56
CA ILE A 69 1.33 4.01 4.39
C ILE A 69 2.04 4.12 3.04
N ASP A 70 1.64 3.28 2.07
CA ASP A 70 2.19 3.20 0.71
C ASP A 70 3.72 2.92 0.62
N GLU A 71 4.31 2.43 1.70
CA GLU A 71 5.70 1.98 1.80
C GLU A 71 5.84 0.56 1.22
N PHE A 72 5.56 0.41 -0.07
CA PHE A 72 5.44 -0.89 -0.73
C PHE A 72 6.71 -1.73 -0.70
N ASP A 73 7.89 -1.11 -0.87
CA ASP A 73 9.16 -1.86 -0.88
C ASP A 73 9.50 -2.43 0.50
N ASN A 74 9.23 -1.66 1.56
CA ASN A 74 9.34 -2.14 2.93
C ASN A 74 8.34 -3.27 3.19
N SER A 75 7.09 -3.12 2.73
CA SER A 75 6.08 -4.17 2.82
C SER A 75 6.56 -5.48 2.18
N ILE A 76 6.99 -5.42 0.92
CA ILE A 76 7.50 -6.56 0.15
C ILE A 76 8.68 -7.24 0.85
N ASN A 77 9.62 -6.47 1.40
CA ASN A 77 10.76 -7.02 2.14
C ASN A 77 10.31 -7.88 3.34
N TYR A 78 9.37 -7.39 4.16
CA TYR A 78 8.86 -8.17 5.29
C TYR A 78 8.04 -9.39 4.85
N ILE A 79 7.32 -9.31 3.73
CA ILE A 79 6.63 -10.47 3.17
C ILE A 79 7.63 -11.55 2.74
N TYR A 80 8.74 -11.17 2.10
CA TYR A 80 9.77 -12.13 1.74
C TYR A 80 10.47 -12.74 2.96
N ARG A 81 10.64 -12.01 4.05
CA ARG A 81 11.10 -12.59 5.32
C ARG A 81 10.13 -13.63 5.87
N ALA A 82 8.83 -13.40 5.76
CA ALA A 82 7.81 -14.40 6.12
C ALA A 82 7.88 -15.63 5.20
N LEU A 83 7.97 -15.42 3.88
CA LEU A 83 8.06 -16.49 2.88
C LEU A 83 9.38 -17.28 2.95
N ALA A 84 10.47 -16.69 3.46
CA ALA A 84 11.71 -17.41 3.69
C ALA A 84 11.56 -18.49 4.80
N ILE A 85 10.60 -18.31 5.71
CA ILE A 85 10.32 -19.25 6.81
C ILE A 85 9.20 -20.20 6.41
N GLU A 86 8.13 -19.69 5.81
CA GLU A 86 7.01 -20.48 5.30
C GLU A 86 6.81 -20.21 3.79
N PRO A 87 7.52 -20.95 2.91
CA PRO A 87 7.49 -20.71 1.46
C PRO A 87 6.14 -20.98 0.80
N GLN A 88 5.23 -21.65 1.48
CA GLN A 88 3.88 -22.00 0.99
C GLN A 88 2.79 -21.26 1.77
N ASN A 89 3.11 -20.13 2.40
CA ASN A 89 2.12 -19.37 3.15
C ASN A 89 1.19 -18.59 2.20
N SER A 90 -0.03 -19.08 2.04
CA SER A 90 -1.05 -18.46 1.16
C SER A 90 -1.42 -17.03 1.55
N ARG A 91 -1.39 -16.70 2.86
CA ARG A 91 -1.65 -15.34 3.36
C ARG A 91 -0.52 -14.38 2.99
N ALA A 92 0.73 -14.82 3.03
CA ALA A 92 1.87 -14.02 2.61
C ALA A 92 1.75 -13.66 1.12
N TYR A 93 1.40 -14.64 0.27
CA TYR A 93 1.17 -14.39 -1.15
C TYR A 93 -0.05 -13.52 -1.43
N TYR A 94 -1.13 -13.64 -0.63
CA TYR A 94 -2.28 -12.75 -0.71
C TYR A 94 -1.87 -11.28 -0.50
N ILE A 95 -1.12 -11.01 0.57
CA ILE A 95 -0.66 -9.65 0.89
C ILE A 95 0.30 -9.14 -0.18
N LEU A 96 1.21 -10.01 -0.65
CA LEU A 96 2.16 -9.66 -1.71
C LEU A 96 1.44 -9.22 -2.99
N ALA A 97 0.39 -9.97 -3.37
CA ALA A 97 -0.40 -9.67 -4.54
C ALA A 97 -1.11 -8.31 -4.43
N MET A 98 -1.74 -8.03 -3.29
CA MET A 98 -2.38 -6.73 -3.02
C MET A 98 -1.38 -5.58 -3.06
N VAL A 99 -0.17 -5.76 -2.53
CA VAL A 99 0.87 -4.74 -2.53
C VAL A 99 1.34 -4.45 -3.96
N TYR A 100 1.55 -5.49 -4.76
CA TYR A 100 1.89 -5.32 -6.17
C TYR A 100 0.77 -4.65 -6.98
N GLU A 101 -0.50 -4.96 -6.71
CA GLU A 101 -1.63 -4.24 -7.32
C GLU A 101 -1.62 -2.76 -7.00
N LYS A 102 -1.45 -2.39 -5.72
CA LYS A 102 -1.33 -0.99 -5.29
C LYS A 102 -0.16 -0.28 -5.95
N LYS A 103 0.96 -0.98 -6.11
CA LYS A 103 2.15 -0.52 -6.83
C LYS A 103 1.99 -0.53 -8.36
N LYS A 104 0.85 -1.00 -8.87
CA LYS A 104 0.51 -1.16 -10.30
C LYS A 104 1.44 -2.10 -11.07
N ASP A 105 2.13 -2.98 -10.35
CA ASP A 105 2.93 -4.05 -10.92
C ASP A 105 2.05 -5.29 -11.14
N TYR A 106 1.20 -5.21 -12.16
CA TYR A 106 0.16 -6.22 -12.40
C TYR A 106 0.76 -7.59 -12.74
N LYS A 107 1.97 -7.63 -13.32
CA LYS A 107 2.66 -8.89 -13.62
C LYS A 107 3.00 -9.65 -12.34
N ASN A 108 3.64 -8.98 -11.38
CA ASN A 108 4.02 -9.61 -10.11
C ASN A 108 2.81 -9.84 -9.20
N ALA A 109 1.76 -9.01 -9.32
CA ALA A 109 0.48 -9.25 -8.66
C ALA A 109 -0.17 -10.55 -9.11
N ILE A 110 -0.25 -10.82 -10.42
CA ILE A 110 -0.83 -12.06 -10.97
C ILE A 110 -0.04 -13.29 -10.49
N ASP A 111 1.30 -13.28 -10.55
CA ASP A 111 2.13 -14.40 -10.06
C ASP A 111 1.87 -14.66 -8.56
N SER A 112 1.76 -13.60 -7.77
CA SER A 112 1.48 -13.71 -6.34
C SER A 112 0.07 -14.24 -6.07
N TRP A 113 -0.95 -13.82 -6.83
CA TRP A 113 -2.29 -14.38 -6.74
C TRP A 113 -2.35 -15.85 -7.13
N GLN A 114 -1.61 -16.27 -8.16
CA GLN A 114 -1.53 -17.67 -8.56
C GLN A 114 -0.94 -18.53 -7.44
N LYS A 115 0.12 -18.07 -6.78
CA LYS A 115 0.70 -18.75 -5.61
C LYS A 115 -0.26 -18.76 -4.42
N CYS A 116 -0.98 -17.65 -4.17
CA CYS A 116 -2.02 -17.60 -3.15
C CYS A 116 -3.10 -18.66 -3.40
N PHE A 117 -3.59 -18.75 -4.64
CA PHE A 117 -4.57 -19.75 -5.07
C PHE A 117 -4.05 -21.17 -4.88
N GLN A 118 -2.81 -21.44 -5.31
CA GLN A 118 -2.18 -22.75 -5.24
C GLN A 118 -2.04 -23.25 -3.80
N TYR A 119 -1.57 -22.40 -2.88
CA TYR A 119 -1.27 -22.79 -1.50
C TYR A 119 -2.43 -22.60 -0.52
N SER A 120 -3.52 -21.96 -0.94
CA SER A 120 -4.71 -21.85 -0.09
C SER A 120 -5.43 -23.18 0.02
N ASN A 121 -5.94 -23.50 1.21
CA ASN A 121 -6.96 -24.56 1.40
C ASN A 121 -8.37 -23.98 1.53
N ASN A 122 -8.50 -22.66 1.63
CA ASN A 122 -9.78 -21.98 1.76
C ASN A 122 -10.34 -21.66 0.36
N LYS A 123 -11.53 -22.18 0.07
CA LYS A 123 -12.26 -21.98 -1.19
C LYS A 123 -12.52 -20.50 -1.48
N GLU A 124 -12.91 -19.72 -0.48
CA GLU A 124 -13.19 -18.29 -0.62
C GLU A 124 -11.95 -17.52 -1.05
N ILE A 125 -10.80 -17.79 -0.43
CA ILE A 125 -9.51 -17.16 -0.80
C ILE A 125 -9.14 -17.51 -2.24
N LYS A 126 -9.40 -18.75 -2.67
CA LYS A 126 -9.17 -19.16 -4.07
C LYS A 126 -10.08 -18.41 -5.04
N GLU A 127 -11.35 -18.25 -4.70
CA GLU A 127 -12.29 -17.47 -5.52
C GLU A 127 -11.89 -16.00 -5.61
N ILE A 128 -11.43 -15.39 -4.50
CA ILE A 128 -10.89 -14.03 -4.50
C ILE A 128 -9.66 -13.94 -5.41
N ALA A 129 -8.68 -14.82 -5.23
CA ALA A 129 -7.47 -14.85 -6.04
C ALA A 129 -7.78 -14.99 -7.53
N GLN A 130 -8.71 -15.88 -7.89
CA GLN A 130 -9.10 -16.08 -9.29
C GLN A 130 -9.75 -14.82 -9.89
N LYS A 131 -10.65 -14.16 -9.15
CA LYS A 131 -11.26 -12.89 -9.61
C LYS A 131 -10.22 -11.82 -9.89
N HIS A 132 -9.24 -11.67 -9.00
CA HIS A 132 -8.14 -10.71 -9.20
C HIS A 132 -7.26 -11.10 -10.39
N ILE A 133 -6.92 -12.38 -10.56
CA ILE A 133 -6.17 -12.86 -11.73
C ILE A 133 -6.91 -12.52 -13.04
N ASP A 134 -8.21 -12.81 -13.10
CA ASP A 134 -9.03 -12.56 -14.29
C ASP A 134 -9.13 -11.06 -14.60
N TYR A 135 -9.33 -10.24 -13.57
CA TYR A 135 -9.40 -8.77 -13.68
C TYR A 135 -8.07 -8.20 -14.18
N LEU A 136 -6.95 -8.53 -13.51
CA LEU A 136 -5.63 -7.99 -13.85
C LEU A 136 -5.15 -8.47 -15.22
N SER A 137 -5.55 -9.66 -15.66
CA SER A 137 -5.20 -10.19 -16.98
C SER A 137 -5.79 -9.37 -18.13
N GLN A 138 -6.89 -8.65 -17.87
CA GLN A 138 -7.54 -7.75 -18.84
C GLN A 138 -6.92 -6.35 -18.87
N MET A 139 -6.12 -5.98 -17.87
CA MET A 139 -5.48 -4.66 -17.74
C MET A 139 -4.14 -4.55 -18.51
N LYS A 140 -3.89 -5.46 -19.45
CA LYS A 140 -2.69 -5.47 -20.31
C LYS A 140 -2.71 -4.35 -21.34
#